data_AF-A0A0N0C557-F1
#
_entry.id   AF-A0A0N0C557-F1
#
_cell.length_a   1.000
_cell.length_b   1.000
_cell.length_c   1.000
_cell.angle_alpha   90.00
_cell.angle_beta   90.00
_cell.angle_gamma   90.00
#
_symmetry.space_group_name_H-M   'P 1'
#
loop_
_entity.id
_entity.type
_entity.pdbx_description
1 polymer ?
#
loop_
_entity_poly.entity_id
_entity_poly.type
_entity_poly.pdbx_seq_one_letter_code
_entity_poly.pdbx_strand_id
1 'polypeptide(L)'
;MKYLTKDWYETCQQTGLHFGLRVHNGALFQRLYKRKEKEHIKQEREIYDIDPRYMLEHDGQVLTRVDKAFSGEEVAEEDQMVYHMPPEERTHIENLIAEYDACPPFDEKKCKEEYKEAMEWNFQYKAEHLPKELVEQIADIRVFTLGYCTREILQQLKKQSAENTKEMDRVSKEYMEAILAQDIPGEIHSRVQFHDCTVTELLTGDEVVIRFDTHGGFTNINKVTLVAPEIIKQEGEIVGSYWLYQELYRIDQGYELHVLFGGEHMPELIVRCADILVEVE
;
A
#
# COMPACT_ATOMS: atom_id res chain seq x y z
N MET A 1 5.84 -11.21 17.00
CA MET A 1 4.54 -11.41 16.30
C MET A 1 4.20 -12.89 16.22
N LYS A 2 2.93 -13.25 16.38
CA LYS A 2 2.42 -14.63 16.39
C LYS A 2 1.77 -15.05 15.07
N TYR A 3 1.10 -14.13 14.38
CA TYR A 3 0.34 -14.37 13.15
C TYR A 3 0.87 -13.54 11.98
N LEU A 4 0.92 -12.21 12.11
CA LEU A 4 1.32 -11.27 11.07
C LEU A 4 2.86 -11.13 11.03
N THR A 5 3.54 -12.25 10.90
CA THR A 5 5.02 -12.34 10.94
C THR A 5 5.68 -11.88 9.65
N LYS A 6 7.02 -11.77 9.66
CA LYS A 6 7.84 -11.54 8.44
C LYS A 6 7.52 -12.56 7.35
N ASP A 7 7.52 -13.85 7.70
CA ASP A 7 7.21 -14.94 6.75
C ASP A 7 5.79 -14.84 6.18
N TRP A 8 4.81 -14.46 7.00
CA TRP A 8 3.45 -14.22 6.53
C TRP A 8 3.41 -13.03 5.56
N TYR A 9 4.09 -11.93 5.89
CA TYR A 9 4.18 -10.77 5.01
C TYR A 9 4.83 -11.14 3.66
N GLU A 10 5.96 -11.85 3.67
CA GLU A 10 6.61 -12.33 2.45
C GLU A 10 5.71 -13.25 1.63
N THR A 11 4.92 -14.10 2.28
CA THR A 11 3.90 -14.93 1.61
C THR A 11 2.84 -14.07 0.94
N CYS A 12 2.38 -12.99 1.59
CA CYS A 12 1.41 -12.04 1.04
C CYS A 12 1.92 -11.40 -0.25
N GLN A 13 3.20 -11.01 -0.29
CA GLN A 13 3.84 -10.43 -1.47
C GLN A 13 3.87 -11.39 -2.69
N GLN A 14 3.58 -12.67 -2.47
CA GLN A 14 3.63 -13.72 -3.49
C GLN A 14 2.26 -14.32 -3.84
N THR A 15 1.14 -13.69 -3.45
CA THR A 15 -0.23 -14.18 -3.74
C THR A 15 -0.72 -13.85 -5.15
N GLY A 16 -0.03 -12.95 -5.86
CA GLY A 16 -0.43 -12.42 -7.17
C GLY A 16 0.62 -12.56 -8.27
N LEU A 17 1.60 -13.46 -8.15
CA LEU A 17 2.78 -13.51 -9.02
C LEU A 17 2.46 -13.68 -10.52
N HIS A 18 1.28 -14.20 -10.84
CA HIS A 18 0.83 -14.44 -12.21
C HIS A 18 0.05 -13.27 -12.84
N PHE A 19 -0.30 -12.24 -12.06
CA PHE A 19 -1.08 -11.09 -12.55
C PHE A 19 -0.29 -10.29 -13.58
N GLY A 20 -1.01 -9.82 -14.62
CA GLY A 20 -0.43 -9.08 -15.74
C GLY A 20 0.40 -9.92 -16.73
N LEU A 21 0.68 -11.20 -16.44
CA LEU A 21 1.47 -12.06 -17.32
C LEU A 21 0.64 -12.67 -18.47
N ARG A 22 1.28 -12.76 -19.64
CA ARG A 22 0.73 -13.39 -20.85
C ARG A 22 1.68 -14.46 -21.37
N VAL A 23 1.12 -15.53 -21.93
CA VAL A 23 1.92 -16.58 -22.56
C VAL A 23 2.51 -16.06 -23.88
N HIS A 24 3.81 -16.28 -24.09
CA HIS A 24 4.46 -15.97 -25.36
C HIS A 24 5.49 -17.05 -25.74
N ASN A 25 5.45 -17.50 -26.99
CA ASN A 25 6.42 -18.44 -27.57
C ASN A 25 7.42 -17.67 -28.44
N GLY A 26 8.60 -17.34 -27.91
CA GLY A 26 9.71 -16.78 -28.70
C GLY A 26 9.62 -15.28 -29.02
N ALA A 27 9.42 -14.42 -28.02
CA ALA A 27 9.45 -12.98 -28.24
C ALA A 27 10.89 -12.45 -28.31
N LEU A 28 11.19 -11.62 -29.30
CA LEU A 28 12.39 -10.79 -29.26
C LEU A 28 12.16 -9.64 -28.29
N PHE A 29 12.85 -9.63 -27.15
CA PHE A 29 12.77 -8.60 -26.09
C PHE A 29 12.65 -7.18 -26.63
N GLN A 30 13.53 -6.80 -27.57
CA GLN A 30 13.57 -5.46 -28.17
C GLN A 30 12.23 -5.01 -28.78
N ARG A 31 11.48 -5.93 -29.40
CA ARG A 31 10.18 -5.61 -29.99
C ARG A 31 9.12 -5.38 -28.90
N LEU A 32 9.13 -6.20 -27.84
CA LEU A 32 8.21 -6.06 -26.72
C LEU A 32 8.48 -4.77 -25.94
N TYR A 33 9.77 -4.49 -25.68
CA TYR A 33 10.21 -3.30 -24.98
C TYR A 33 9.72 -2.04 -25.70
N LYS A 34 10.00 -1.90 -27.01
CA LYS A 34 9.53 -0.74 -27.80
C LYS A 34 8.01 -0.57 -27.80
N ARG A 35 7.26 -1.67 -27.77
CA ARG A 35 5.80 -1.60 -27.66
C ARG A 35 5.39 -1.07 -26.28
N LYS A 36 5.98 -1.59 -25.20
CA LYS A 36 5.68 -1.17 -23.84
C LYS A 36 6.11 0.26 -23.55
N GLU A 37 7.27 0.67 -24.04
CA GLU A 37 7.73 2.07 -24.01
C GLU A 37 6.73 3.00 -24.71
N LYS A 38 6.25 2.63 -25.91
CA LYS A 38 5.24 3.42 -26.63
C LYS A 38 3.89 3.47 -25.88
N GLU A 39 3.46 2.35 -25.29
CA GLU A 39 2.25 2.30 -24.46
C GLU A 39 2.39 3.21 -23.23
N HIS A 40 3.53 3.18 -22.55
CA HIS A 40 3.83 4.02 -21.39
C HIS A 40 3.86 5.51 -21.74
N ILE A 41 4.63 5.91 -22.76
CA ILE A 41 4.67 7.31 -23.24
C ILE A 41 3.27 7.82 -23.57
N LYS A 42 2.45 6.97 -24.20
CA LYS A 42 1.07 7.34 -24.52
C LYS A 42 0.26 7.60 -23.25
N GLN A 43 0.36 6.72 -22.24
CA GLN A 43 -0.33 6.88 -20.96
C GLN A 43 0.15 8.12 -20.20
N GLU A 44 1.47 8.33 -20.10
CA GLU A 44 2.05 9.51 -19.46
C GLU A 44 1.60 10.80 -20.15
N ARG A 45 1.55 10.82 -21.49
CA ARG A 45 1.01 11.95 -22.23
C ARG A 45 -0.49 12.14 -21.97
N GLU A 46 -1.27 11.07 -21.96
CA GLU A 46 -2.71 11.16 -21.64
C GLU A 46 -2.95 11.75 -20.25
N ILE A 47 -2.13 11.38 -19.25
CA ILE A 47 -2.17 11.93 -17.88
C ILE A 47 -1.71 13.38 -17.87
N TYR A 48 -0.61 13.68 -18.55
CA TYR A 48 -0.05 15.03 -18.64
C TYR A 48 -1.01 16.04 -19.26
N ASP A 49 -1.78 15.59 -20.25
CA ASP A 49 -2.75 16.42 -20.98
C ASP A 49 -4.08 16.57 -20.22
N ILE A 50 -4.27 15.96 -19.04
CA ILE A 50 -5.47 16.11 -18.20
C ILE A 50 -5.55 17.55 -17.67
N ASP A 51 -6.49 18.33 -18.19
CA ASP A 51 -6.74 19.70 -17.75
C ASP A 51 -7.56 19.71 -16.44
N PRO A 52 -6.98 20.09 -15.27
CA PRO A 52 -7.66 20.01 -13.97
C PRO A 52 -8.93 20.86 -13.88
N ARG A 53 -9.21 21.75 -14.84
CA ARG A 53 -10.49 22.47 -14.93
C ARG A 53 -11.71 21.56 -14.99
N TYR A 54 -11.58 20.33 -15.50
CA TYR A 54 -12.69 19.37 -15.50
C TYR A 54 -13.23 19.13 -14.07
N MET A 55 -12.38 19.27 -13.05
CA MET A 55 -12.77 19.08 -11.65
C MET A 55 -13.78 20.13 -11.19
N LEU A 56 -13.73 21.35 -11.74
CA LEU A 56 -14.69 22.42 -11.42
C LEU A 56 -16.09 22.13 -11.96
N GLU A 57 -16.22 21.28 -12.97
CA GLU A 57 -17.52 20.88 -13.54
C GLU A 57 -18.35 20.01 -12.58
N HIS A 58 -17.74 19.54 -11.49
CA HIS A 58 -18.44 18.79 -10.45
C HIS A 58 -19.27 19.68 -9.52
N ASP A 59 -18.93 20.96 -9.38
CA ASP A 59 -19.69 21.88 -8.53
C ASP A 59 -21.11 22.09 -9.07
N GLY A 60 -22.12 21.91 -8.21
CA GLY A 60 -23.53 21.94 -8.60
C GLY A 60 -24.04 20.63 -9.21
N GLN A 61 -23.25 19.56 -9.26
CA GLN A 61 -23.75 18.25 -9.68
C GLN A 61 -24.77 17.70 -8.69
N VAL A 62 -25.86 17.17 -9.24
CA VAL A 62 -26.87 16.45 -8.49
C VAL A 62 -26.41 15.02 -8.31
N LEU A 63 -26.14 14.63 -7.07
CA LEU A 63 -25.70 13.31 -6.67
C LEU A 63 -26.85 12.57 -5.99
N THR A 64 -27.00 11.29 -6.30
CA THR A 64 -27.94 10.39 -5.60
C THR A 64 -27.25 9.78 -4.39
N ARG A 65 -27.95 9.71 -3.26
CA ARG A 65 -27.42 9.00 -2.09
C ARG A 65 -27.07 7.54 -2.43
N VAL A 66 -25.90 7.10 -1.96
CA VAL A 66 -25.34 5.76 -2.27
C VAL A 66 -26.30 4.63 -1.87
N ASP A 67 -26.93 4.70 -0.69
CA ASP A 67 -27.89 3.69 -0.22
C ASP A 67 -29.06 3.51 -1.21
N LYS A 68 -29.49 4.60 -1.84
CA LYS A 68 -30.58 4.59 -2.82
C LYS A 68 -30.14 4.19 -4.21
N ALA A 69 -28.98 4.67 -4.68
CA ALA A 69 -28.43 4.34 -5.99
C ALA A 69 -28.28 2.83 -6.22
N PHE A 70 -28.03 2.05 -5.16
CA PHE A 70 -27.87 0.59 -5.23
C PHE A 70 -29.09 -0.21 -4.73
N SER A 71 -30.16 0.45 -4.30
CA SER A 71 -31.35 -0.22 -3.72
C SER A 71 -32.26 -0.89 -4.76
N GLY A 72 -32.21 -0.42 -6.02
CA GLY A 72 -33.17 -0.81 -7.07
C GLY A 72 -34.57 -0.20 -6.92
N GLU A 73 -34.78 0.68 -5.93
CA GLU A 73 -35.99 1.47 -5.76
C GLU A 73 -35.99 2.71 -6.68
N GLU A 74 -37.16 3.29 -6.92
CA GLU A 74 -37.28 4.56 -7.65
C GLU A 74 -36.67 5.70 -6.83
N VAL A 75 -35.77 6.48 -7.45
CA VAL A 75 -35.06 7.59 -6.79
C VAL A 75 -35.97 8.81 -6.78
N ALA A 76 -36.33 9.29 -5.59
CA ALA A 76 -37.11 10.52 -5.42
C ALA A 76 -36.20 11.77 -5.36
N GLU A 77 -36.77 12.96 -5.52
CA GLU A 77 -36.02 14.23 -5.41
C GLU A 77 -35.37 14.41 -4.03
N GLU A 78 -35.96 13.85 -2.96
CA GLU A 78 -35.40 13.87 -1.60
C GLU A 78 -34.16 12.98 -1.42
N ASP A 79 -33.92 12.05 -2.34
CA ASP A 79 -32.74 11.20 -2.37
C ASP A 79 -31.57 11.86 -3.14
N GLN A 80 -31.80 13.07 -3.68
CA GLN A 80 -30.82 13.86 -4.40
C GLN A 80 -30.20 14.92 -3.50
N MET A 81 -28.90 15.10 -3.63
CA MET A 81 -28.17 16.20 -3.02
C MET A 81 -27.40 16.95 -4.08
N VAL A 82 -27.31 18.27 -3.94
CA VAL A 82 -26.43 19.08 -4.79
C VAL A 82 -25.08 19.15 -4.11
N TYR A 83 -24.06 18.64 -4.78
CA TYR A 83 -22.69 18.82 -4.32
C TYR A 83 -22.29 20.28 -4.52
N HIS A 84 -21.84 20.89 -3.42
CA HIS A 84 -21.27 22.22 -3.41
C HIS A 84 -19.81 22.11 -3.02
N MET A 85 -18.94 22.50 -3.94
CA MET A 85 -17.50 22.41 -3.76
C MET A 85 -17.05 23.31 -2.58
N PRO A 86 -16.38 22.75 -1.56
CA PRO A 86 -15.80 23.54 -0.48
C PRO A 86 -14.80 24.58 -1.00
N PRO A 87 -14.66 25.75 -0.35
CA PRO A 87 -13.69 26.77 -0.77
C PRO A 87 -12.24 26.26 -0.82
N GLU A 88 -11.85 25.40 0.14
CA GLU A 88 -10.51 24.81 0.19
C GLU A 88 -10.21 23.92 -1.02
N GLU A 89 -11.19 23.10 -1.42
CA GLU A 89 -11.10 22.25 -2.61
C GLU A 89 -11.01 23.10 -3.89
N ARG A 90 -11.83 24.16 -3.99
CA ARG A 90 -11.75 25.11 -5.11
C ARG A 90 -10.38 25.76 -5.21
N THR A 91 -9.83 26.26 -4.10
CA THR A 91 -8.49 26.86 -4.07
C THR A 91 -7.41 25.85 -4.47
N HIS A 92 -7.53 24.60 -4.04
CA HIS A 92 -6.63 23.53 -4.47
C HIS A 92 -6.69 23.33 -6.00
N ILE A 93 -7.89 23.24 -6.58
CA ILE A 93 -8.06 23.08 -8.04
C ILE A 93 -7.52 24.30 -8.79
N GLU A 94 -7.75 25.52 -8.30
CA GLU A 94 -7.19 26.75 -8.89
C GLU A 94 -5.65 26.74 -8.92
N ASN A 95 -5.00 26.20 -7.88
CA ASN A 95 -3.55 26.01 -7.87
C ASN A 95 -3.11 24.97 -8.91
N LEU A 96 -3.82 23.84 -9.03
CA LEU A 96 -3.54 22.82 -10.06
C LEU A 96 -3.66 23.41 -11.48
N ILE A 97 -4.66 24.26 -11.71
CA ILE A 97 -4.84 24.96 -12.99
C ILE A 97 -3.66 25.88 -13.29
N ALA A 98 -3.20 26.65 -12.29
CA ALA A 98 -2.05 27.53 -12.45
C ALA A 98 -0.76 26.74 -12.75
N GLU A 99 -0.57 25.59 -12.10
CA GLU A 99 0.54 24.68 -12.37
C GLU A 99 0.46 24.07 -13.79
N TYR A 100 -0.72 23.63 -14.21
CA TYR A 100 -0.97 23.10 -15.55
C TYR A 100 -0.69 24.15 -16.64
N ASP A 101 -1.18 25.38 -16.47
CA ASP A 101 -0.97 26.48 -17.43
C ASP A 101 0.50 26.91 -17.54
N ALA A 102 1.26 26.75 -16.45
CA ALA A 102 2.68 27.07 -16.40
C ALA A 102 3.58 25.89 -16.84
N CYS A 103 3.02 24.70 -17.04
CA CYS A 103 3.77 23.51 -17.36
C CYS A 103 4.44 23.65 -18.74
N PRO A 104 5.70 23.20 -18.92
CA PRO A 104 6.34 23.18 -20.23
C PRO A 104 5.60 22.26 -21.22
N PRO A 105 6.09 22.05 -22.45
CA PRO A 105 5.59 20.96 -23.28
C PRO A 105 6.04 19.59 -22.74
N PHE A 106 5.21 18.55 -22.93
CA PHE A 106 5.56 17.17 -22.59
C PHE A 106 6.90 16.72 -23.20
N ASP A 107 7.85 16.33 -22.34
CA ASP A 107 9.17 15.85 -22.75
C ASP A 107 9.17 14.33 -22.95
N GLU A 108 8.93 13.91 -24.19
CA GLU A 108 8.95 12.49 -24.57
C GLU A 108 10.33 11.85 -24.37
N LYS A 109 11.42 12.63 -24.47
CA LYS A 109 12.78 12.09 -24.29
C LYS A 109 13.02 11.76 -22.82
N LYS A 110 12.66 12.68 -21.92
CA LYS A 110 12.73 12.46 -20.47
C LYS A 110 11.88 11.25 -20.06
N CYS A 111 10.65 11.15 -20.55
CA CYS A 111 9.77 10.00 -20.28
C CYS A 111 10.40 8.66 -20.72
N LYS A 112 11.12 8.62 -21.86
CA LYS A 112 11.85 7.41 -22.27
C LYS A 112 13.02 7.07 -21.36
N GLU A 113 13.75 8.06 -20.87
CA GLU A 113 14.86 7.88 -19.94
C GLU A 113 14.35 7.33 -18.59
N GLU A 114 13.30 7.93 -18.04
CA GLU A 114 12.63 7.47 -16.81
C GLU A 114 12.05 6.05 -16.96
N TYR A 115 11.40 5.76 -18.08
CA TYR A 115 10.89 4.40 -18.36
C TYR A 115 12.01 3.36 -18.39
N LYS A 116 13.15 3.72 -18.99
CA LYS A 116 14.31 2.83 -19.06
C LYS A 116 14.88 2.54 -17.67
N GLU A 117 15.08 3.57 -16.86
CA GLU A 117 15.57 3.44 -15.47
C GLU A 117 14.61 2.58 -14.63
N ALA A 118 13.30 2.85 -14.73
CA ALA A 118 12.28 2.06 -14.06
C ALA A 118 12.32 0.59 -14.51
N MET A 119 12.54 0.31 -15.80
CA MET A 119 12.66 -1.08 -16.29
C MET A 119 13.92 -1.78 -15.78
N GLU A 120 15.07 -1.09 -15.73
CA GLU A 120 16.30 -1.65 -15.18
C GLU A 120 16.14 -2.04 -13.70
N TRP A 121 15.52 -1.16 -12.91
CA TRP A 121 15.19 -1.45 -11.52
C TRP A 121 14.23 -2.64 -11.41
N ASN A 122 13.15 -2.66 -12.21
CA ASN A 122 12.17 -3.75 -12.19
C ASN A 122 12.78 -5.12 -12.56
N PHE A 123 13.78 -5.15 -13.46
CA PHE A 123 14.49 -6.39 -13.81
C PHE A 123 15.26 -6.93 -12.60
N GLN A 124 15.99 -6.06 -11.90
CA GLN A 124 16.76 -6.42 -10.70
C GLN A 124 15.83 -6.87 -9.58
N TYR A 125 14.81 -6.06 -9.29
CA TYR A 125 13.82 -6.36 -8.26
C TYR A 125 13.17 -7.73 -8.46
N LYS A 126 12.72 -8.04 -9.68
CA LYS A 126 12.12 -9.37 -9.97
C LYS A 126 13.14 -10.50 -9.89
N ALA A 127 14.40 -10.28 -10.25
CA ALA A 127 15.43 -11.32 -10.13
C ALA A 127 15.74 -11.66 -8.67
N GLU A 128 15.63 -10.68 -7.77
CA GLU A 128 15.94 -10.83 -6.34
C GLU A 128 14.76 -11.35 -5.51
N HIS A 129 13.52 -10.97 -5.88
CA HIS A 129 12.34 -11.22 -5.05
C HIS A 129 11.44 -12.36 -5.55
N LEU A 130 11.68 -12.90 -6.75
CA LEU A 130 11.00 -14.11 -7.20
C LEU A 130 11.66 -15.35 -6.56
N PRO A 131 10.87 -16.42 -6.29
CA PRO A 131 11.44 -17.70 -5.88
C PRO A 131 12.53 -18.16 -6.85
N LYS A 132 13.70 -18.53 -6.29
CA LYS A 132 14.90 -18.83 -7.07
C LYS A 132 14.68 -19.92 -8.11
N GLU A 133 13.91 -20.95 -7.75
CA GLU A 133 13.56 -22.07 -8.62
C GLU A 133 12.74 -21.61 -9.83
N LEU A 134 11.96 -20.54 -9.70
CA LEU A 134 11.21 -19.95 -10.82
C LEU A 134 12.11 -19.08 -11.69
N VAL A 135 12.99 -18.28 -11.08
CA VAL A 135 13.97 -17.45 -11.81
C VAL A 135 14.85 -18.31 -12.71
N GLU A 136 15.33 -19.45 -12.21
CA GLU A 136 16.16 -20.39 -12.97
C GLU A 136 15.45 -21.01 -14.19
N GLN A 137 14.12 -21.09 -14.16
CA GLN A 137 13.31 -21.60 -15.27
C GLN A 137 12.89 -20.50 -16.26
N ILE A 138 13.02 -19.22 -15.90
CA ILE A 138 12.68 -18.09 -16.76
C ILE A 138 13.81 -17.88 -17.77
N ALA A 139 13.51 -18.09 -19.06
CA ALA A 139 14.50 -17.98 -20.13
C ALA A 139 15.07 -16.56 -20.33
N ASP A 140 14.28 -15.52 -20.08
CA ASP A 140 14.73 -14.12 -20.10
C ASP A 140 13.89 -13.30 -19.11
N ILE A 141 14.52 -12.90 -18.00
CA ILE A 141 13.87 -12.12 -16.93
C ILE A 141 13.34 -10.77 -17.43
N ARG A 142 13.92 -10.20 -18.49
CA ARG A 142 13.48 -8.93 -19.06
C ARG A 142 12.16 -9.11 -19.81
N VAL A 143 12.01 -10.21 -20.55
CA VAL A 143 10.75 -10.57 -21.20
C VAL A 143 9.67 -10.87 -20.16
N PHE A 144 10.04 -11.56 -19.07
CA PHE A 144 9.18 -11.79 -17.92
C PHE A 144 8.64 -10.49 -17.31
N THR A 145 9.55 -9.55 -17.05
CA THR A 145 9.22 -8.25 -16.45
C THR A 145 8.29 -7.41 -17.33
N LEU A 146 8.40 -7.53 -18.66
CA LEU A 146 7.47 -6.89 -19.60
C LEU A 146 6.07 -7.52 -19.63
N GLY A 147 5.83 -8.54 -18.81
CA GLY A 147 4.53 -9.21 -18.69
C GLY A 147 4.40 -10.47 -19.53
N TYR A 148 5.49 -11.16 -19.89
CA TYR A 148 5.44 -12.33 -20.77
C TYR A 148 6.22 -13.52 -20.23
N CYS A 149 5.60 -14.70 -20.22
CA CYS A 149 6.26 -15.93 -19.79
C CYS A 149 5.87 -17.13 -20.67
N THR A 150 6.51 -18.27 -20.45
CA THR A 150 6.07 -19.54 -21.06
C THR A 150 4.79 -20.03 -20.38
N ARG A 151 4.09 -20.95 -21.02
CA ARG A 151 2.85 -21.53 -20.47
C ARG A 151 3.12 -22.27 -19.16
N GLU A 152 4.25 -22.96 -19.11
CA GLU A 152 4.70 -23.77 -17.98
C GLU A 152 4.97 -22.88 -16.76
N ILE A 153 5.68 -21.77 -16.95
CA ILE A 153 5.93 -20.77 -15.89
C ILE A 153 4.61 -20.18 -15.40
N LEU A 154 3.71 -19.78 -16.31
CA LEU A 154 2.42 -19.20 -15.91
C LEU A 154 1.59 -20.17 -15.05
N GLN A 155 1.62 -21.47 -15.37
CA GLN A 155 0.92 -22.49 -14.58
C GLN A 155 1.53 -22.67 -13.19
N GLN A 156 2.86 -22.70 -13.09
CA GLN A 156 3.55 -22.76 -11.80
C GLN A 156 3.24 -21.55 -10.93
N LEU A 157 3.31 -20.34 -11.50
CA LEU A 157 3.00 -19.10 -10.79
C LEU A 157 1.56 -19.07 -10.27
N LYS A 158 0.59 -19.53 -11.09
CA LYS A 158 -0.81 -19.63 -10.66
C LYS A 158 -0.99 -20.60 -9.51
N LYS A 159 -0.34 -21.76 -9.57
CA LYS A 159 -0.38 -22.76 -8.50
C LYS A 159 0.20 -22.17 -7.21
N GLN A 160 1.40 -21.61 -7.27
CA GLN A 160 2.05 -21.00 -6.11
C GLN A 160 1.23 -19.85 -5.54
N SER A 161 0.71 -18.97 -6.39
CA SER A 161 -0.17 -17.86 -5.99
C SER A 161 -1.39 -18.36 -5.22
N ALA A 162 -2.02 -19.44 -5.70
CA ALA A 162 -3.19 -20.01 -5.04
C ALA A 162 -2.86 -20.67 -3.69
N GLU A 163 -1.71 -21.36 -3.60
CA GLU A 163 -1.21 -21.94 -2.36
C GLU A 163 -0.89 -20.85 -1.32
N ASN A 164 -0.20 -19.80 -1.74
CA ASN A 164 0.13 -18.64 -0.89
C ASN A 164 -1.14 -17.90 -0.44
N THR A 165 -2.12 -17.72 -1.33
CA THR A 165 -3.40 -17.07 -0.98
C THR A 165 -4.13 -17.88 0.09
N LYS A 166 -4.18 -19.21 -0.06
CA LYS A 166 -4.82 -20.09 0.92
C LYS A 166 -4.15 -20.00 2.30
N GLU A 167 -2.82 -19.92 2.33
CA GLU A 167 -2.07 -19.81 3.58
C GLU A 167 -2.25 -18.43 4.22
N MET A 168 -2.17 -17.36 3.42
CA MET A 168 -2.47 -15.99 3.85
C MET A 168 -3.87 -15.90 4.47
N ASP A 169 -4.89 -16.44 3.79
CA ASP A 169 -6.29 -16.43 4.26
C ASP A 169 -6.44 -17.23 5.56
N ARG A 170 -5.75 -18.38 5.68
CA ARG A 170 -5.76 -19.20 6.91
C ARG A 170 -5.22 -18.40 8.09
N VAL A 171 -4.04 -17.79 7.95
CA VAL A 171 -3.41 -17.00 9.02
C VAL A 171 -4.23 -15.75 9.33
N SER A 172 -4.77 -15.07 8.32
CA SER A 172 -5.61 -13.87 8.51
C SER A 172 -6.88 -14.20 9.30
N LYS A 173 -7.49 -15.36 9.03
CA LYS A 173 -8.64 -15.84 9.79
C LYS A 173 -8.28 -16.16 11.24
N GLU A 174 -7.19 -16.90 11.48
CA GLU A 174 -6.73 -17.23 12.83
C GLU A 174 -6.36 -15.98 13.64
N TYR A 175 -5.71 -15.02 13.00
CA TYR A 175 -5.43 -13.70 13.58
C TYR A 175 -6.71 -12.99 14.00
N MET A 176 -7.68 -12.88 13.09
CA MET A 176 -8.95 -12.21 13.36
C MET A 176 -9.70 -12.85 14.53
N GLU A 177 -9.78 -14.19 14.57
CA GLU A 177 -10.39 -14.92 15.68
C GLU A 177 -9.66 -14.66 17.01
N ALA A 178 -8.32 -14.65 17.00
CA ALA A 178 -7.50 -14.42 18.18
C ALA A 178 -7.62 -12.98 18.73
N ILE A 179 -7.67 -11.97 17.85
CA ILE A 179 -7.82 -10.56 18.23
C ILE A 179 -9.22 -10.28 18.76
N LEU A 180 -10.27 -10.82 18.12
CA LEU A 180 -11.64 -10.69 18.63
C LEU A 180 -11.79 -11.30 20.02
N ALA A 181 -11.07 -12.39 20.32
CA ALA A 181 -11.06 -13.01 21.64
C ALA A 181 -10.33 -12.20 22.73
N GLN A 182 -9.55 -11.16 22.37
CA GLN A 182 -8.85 -10.32 23.35
C GLN A 182 -9.79 -9.36 24.10
N ASP A 183 -10.99 -9.10 23.55
CA ASP A 183 -11.96 -8.14 24.11
C ASP A 183 -11.31 -6.78 24.45
N ILE A 184 -10.54 -6.25 23.49
CA ILE A 184 -9.89 -4.95 23.58
C ILE A 184 -10.92 -3.87 23.28
N PRO A 185 -10.98 -2.77 24.06
CA PRO A 185 -11.89 -1.66 23.78
C PRO A 185 -11.75 -1.14 22.35
N GLY A 186 -12.90 -0.94 21.67
CA GLY A 186 -12.93 -0.49 20.28
C GLY A 186 -12.22 0.84 20.04
N GLU A 187 -12.17 1.73 21.04
CA GLU A 187 -11.42 2.99 20.99
C GLU A 187 -9.91 2.78 20.84
N ILE A 188 -9.34 1.78 21.50
CA ILE A 188 -7.91 1.47 21.39
C ILE A 188 -7.66 0.76 20.07
N HIS A 189 -8.47 -0.25 19.74
CA HIS A 189 -8.31 -1.04 18.52
C HIS A 189 -8.44 -0.19 17.23
N SER A 190 -9.35 0.79 17.22
CA SER A 190 -9.56 1.67 16.05
C SER A 190 -8.49 2.75 15.91
N ARG A 191 -7.86 3.18 17.01
CA ARG A 191 -6.91 4.30 16.99
C ARG A 191 -5.44 3.87 16.89
N VAL A 192 -5.11 2.63 17.26
CA VAL A 192 -3.78 2.05 17.01
C VAL A 192 -3.76 1.45 15.60
N GLN A 193 -3.82 2.32 14.59
CA GLN A 193 -3.77 1.97 13.17
C GLN A 193 -2.91 2.98 12.43
N PHE A 194 -1.65 2.62 12.22
CA PHE A 194 -0.64 3.51 11.64
C PHE A 194 -0.09 2.98 10.31
N HIS A 195 -0.80 2.07 9.62
CA HIS A 195 -0.34 1.46 8.36
C HIS A 195 0.16 2.54 7.38
N ASP A 196 1.37 2.32 6.83
CA ASP A 196 2.12 3.22 5.94
C ASP A 196 2.57 4.58 6.55
N CYS A 197 2.33 4.82 7.84
CA CYS A 197 2.92 5.96 8.54
C CYS A 197 4.42 5.71 8.79
N THR A 198 5.24 6.73 8.54
CA THR A 198 6.70 6.63 8.69
C THR A 198 7.10 7.06 10.09
N VAL A 199 7.91 6.27 10.79
CA VAL A 199 8.42 6.63 12.13
C VAL A 199 9.47 7.73 11.99
N THR A 200 9.17 8.91 12.54
CA THR A 200 10.09 10.05 12.55
C THR A 200 10.93 10.09 13.82
N GLU A 201 10.41 9.55 14.92
CA GLU A 201 11.09 9.53 16.21
C GLU A 201 10.65 8.35 17.06
N LEU A 202 11.59 7.78 17.81
CA LEU A 202 11.37 6.77 18.84
C LEU A 202 12.12 7.18 20.12
N LEU A 203 11.39 7.55 21.16
CA LEU A 203 11.93 7.87 22.48
C LEU A 203 11.66 6.72 23.44
N THR A 204 12.67 6.34 24.23
CA THR A 204 12.57 5.26 25.22
C THR A 204 13.01 5.76 26.60
N GLY A 205 12.29 5.34 27.65
CA GLY A 205 12.53 5.78 29.03
C GLY A 205 11.39 5.32 29.93
N ASP A 206 10.90 6.23 30.80
CA ASP A 206 9.71 5.99 31.64
C ASP A 206 8.43 5.76 30.79
N GLU A 207 8.46 6.25 29.55
CA GLU A 207 7.47 6.02 28.51
C GLU A 207 8.18 5.64 27.20
N VAL A 208 7.47 4.96 26.30
CA VAL A 208 7.91 4.78 24.91
C VAL A 208 7.01 5.65 24.04
N VAL A 209 7.61 6.62 23.36
CA VAL A 209 6.89 7.54 22.46
C VAL A 209 7.34 7.30 21.04
N ILE A 210 6.40 7.11 20.12
CA ILE A 210 6.64 6.99 18.69
C ILE A 210 5.90 8.11 17.99
N ARG A 211 6.62 8.86 17.16
CA ARG A 211 6.06 9.91 16.30
C ARG A 211 6.09 9.49 14.85
N PHE A 212 5.11 9.97 14.11
CA PHE A 212 4.89 9.57 12.73
C PHE A 212 4.80 10.77 11.80
N ASP A 213 5.33 10.57 10.60
CA ASP A 213 4.88 11.25 9.40
C ASP A 213 3.69 10.46 8.82
N THR A 214 2.52 11.09 8.78
CA THR A 214 1.26 10.44 8.39
C THR A 214 0.89 10.64 6.92
N HIS A 215 1.69 11.35 6.11
CA HIS A 215 1.35 11.62 4.70
C HIS A 215 1.15 10.34 3.86
N GLY A 216 1.79 9.24 4.24
CA GLY A 216 1.63 7.94 3.60
C GLY A 216 0.46 7.08 4.12
N GLY A 217 -0.07 7.41 5.30
CA GLY A 217 -1.08 6.60 5.99
C GLY A 217 -2.51 7.12 5.85
N PHE A 218 -3.44 6.42 6.49
CA PHE A 218 -4.89 6.73 6.46
C PHE A 218 -5.39 7.39 7.75
N THR A 219 -4.50 8.00 8.54
CA THR A 219 -4.82 8.61 9.83
C THR A 219 -4.13 9.96 10.00
N ASN A 220 -4.74 10.88 10.74
CA ASN A 220 -4.11 12.13 11.17
C ASN A 220 -3.46 12.01 12.56
N ILE A 221 -3.60 10.85 13.22
CA ILE A 221 -2.94 10.56 14.50
C ILE A 221 -1.46 10.35 14.20
N ASN A 222 -0.61 11.21 14.76
CA ASN A 222 0.81 11.25 14.46
C ASN A 222 1.69 10.88 15.68
N LYS A 223 1.08 10.46 16.79
CA LYS A 223 1.81 10.07 18.01
C LYS A 223 1.14 8.91 18.74
N VAL A 224 1.95 7.96 19.21
CA VAL A 224 1.56 6.94 20.19
C VAL A 224 2.53 6.96 21.39
N THR A 225 1.97 6.85 22.58
CA THR A 225 2.71 6.76 23.85
C THR A 225 2.31 5.48 24.58
N LEU A 226 3.29 4.67 24.95
CA LEU A 226 3.13 3.45 25.73
C LEU A 226 3.55 3.75 27.18
N VAL A 227 2.60 3.64 28.11
CA VAL A 227 2.77 4.02 29.51
C VAL A 227 3.37 2.87 30.31
N ALA A 228 4.38 3.16 31.15
CA ALA A 228 5.12 2.17 31.94
C ALA A 228 5.58 0.95 31.09
N PRO A 229 6.40 1.18 30.06
CA PRO A 229 6.72 0.19 29.05
C PRO A 229 7.78 -0.82 29.53
N GLU A 230 7.65 -2.05 29.09
CA GLU A 230 8.68 -3.09 29.11
C GLU A 230 8.95 -3.52 27.67
N ILE A 231 10.11 -3.13 27.12
CA ILE A 231 10.51 -3.53 25.77
C ILE A 231 10.98 -5.00 25.83
N ILE A 232 10.20 -5.89 25.23
CA ILE A 232 10.49 -7.33 25.15
C ILE A 232 11.41 -7.62 23.98
N LYS A 233 11.23 -6.92 22.86
CA LYS A 233 12.03 -7.07 21.64
C LYS A 233 12.13 -5.75 20.91
N GLN A 234 13.33 -5.41 20.46
CA GLN A 234 13.59 -4.37 19.47
C GLN A 234 14.65 -4.89 18.51
N GLU A 235 14.27 -5.10 17.25
CA GLU A 235 15.12 -5.62 16.20
C GLU A 235 15.19 -4.62 15.05
N GLY A 236 16.40 -4.26 14.62
CA GLY A 236 16.63 -3.33 13.52
C GLY A 236 16.50 -1.85 13.93
N GLU A 237 16.71 -0.97 12.95
CA GLU A 237 16.55 0.48 13.09
C GLU A 237 15.09 0.85 12.76
N ILE A 238 14.37 1.37 13.76
CA ILE A 238 12.92 1.67 13.62
C ILE A 238 12.70 3.07 13.05
N VAL A 239 13.55 4.06 13.36
CA VAL A 239 13.38 5.41 12.83
C VAL A 239 13.64 5.41 11.33
N GLY A 240 12.75 6.03 10.56
CA GLY A 240 12.75 6.00 9.09
C GLY A 240 12.06 4.79 8.47
N SER A 241 11.67 3.79 9.27
CA SER A 241 10.84 2.67 8.82
C SER A 241 9.35 3.06 8.80
N TYR A 242 8.54 2.34 8.03
CA TYR A 242 7.09 2.56 7.98
C TYR A 242 6.33 1.43 8.67
N TRP A 243 5.23 1.75 9.32
CA TRP A 243 4.44 0.77 10.07
C TRP A 243 3.67 -0.14 9.10
N LEU A 244 3.90 -1.45 9.15
CA LEU A 244 3.21 -2.44 8.31
C LEU A 244 2.02 -3.04 9.05
N TYR A 245 2.29 -3.85 10.08
CA TYR A 245 1.27 -4.63 10.77
C TYR A 245 1.46 -4.61 12.26
N GLN A 246 0.36 -4.78 12.99
CA GLN A 246 0.36 -4.86 14.44
C GLN A 246 -0.53 -5.98 14.98
N GLU A 247 -0.07 -6.55 16.09
CA GLU A 247 -0.86 -7.42 16.94
C GLU A 247 -0.95 -6.78 18.32
N LEU A 248 -2.17 -6.65 18.83
CA LEU A 248 -2.41 -6.09 20.14
C LEU A 248 -3.07 -7.16 21.01
N TYR A 249 -2.44 -7.47 22.13
CA TYR A 249 -2.92 -8.47 23.09
C TYR A 249 -3.25 -7.80 24.42
N ARG A 250 -4.32 -8.28 25.06
CA ARG A 250 -4.64 -7.89 26.44
C ARG A 250 -3.89 -8.80 27.40
N ILE A 251 -3.25 -8.20 28.40
CA ILE A 251 -2.55 -8.92 29.48
C ILE A 251 -3.12 -8.50 30.84
N ASP A 252 -2.74 -9.20 31.91
CA ASP A 252 -3.29 -8.98 33.26
C ASP A 252 -3.19 -7.51 33.72
N GLN A 253 -2.13 -6.80 33.30
CA GLN A 253 -1.87 -5.41 33.62
C GLN A 253 -1.58 -4.58 32.36
N GLY A 254 -2.56 -4.49 31.47
CA GLY A 254 -2.52 -3.60 30.29
C GLY A 254 -2.46 -4.36 28.98
N TYR A 255 -1.49 -4.01 28.12
CA TYR A 255 -1.39 -4.50 26.74
C TYR A 255 0.01 -4.96 26.36
N GLU A 256 0.08 -5.90 25.43
CA GLU A 256 1.31 -6.28 24.72
C GLU A 256 1.13 -5.96 23.23
N LEU A 257 1.87 -4.97 22.75
CA LEU A 257 1.84 -4.49 21.38
C LEU A 257 3.03 -5.06 20.62
N HIS A 258 2.77 -5.73 19.50
CA HIS A 258 3.78 -6.20 18.57
C HIS A 258 3.61 -5.44 17.26
N VAL A 259 4.70 -4.96 16.68
CA VAL A 259 4.71 -4.16 15.46
C VAL A 259 5.77 -4.67 14.51
N LEU A 260 5.38 -4.93 13.27
CA LEU A 260 6.28 -5.13 12.14
C LEU A 260 6.39 -3.83 11.36
N PHE A 261 7.62 -3.43 11.07
CA PHE A 261 7.91 -2.28 10.23
C PHE A 261 8.46 -2.72 8.88
N GLY A 262 8.15 -1.94 7.85
CA GLY A 262 8.70 -2.04 6.52
C GLY A 262 9.88 -1.11 6.35
N GLY A 263 10.83 -1.51 5.51
CA GLY A 263 12.16 -0.90 5.41
C GLY A 263 13.23 -1.97 5.34
N GLU A 264 14.49 -1.56 5.44
CA GLU A 264 15.62 -2.49 5.42
C GLU A 264 15.52 -3.50 6.57
N HIS A 265 15.62 -4.80 6.26
CA HIS A 265 15.52 -5.93 7.21
C HIS A 265 14.20 -6.10 7.98
N MET A 266 13.17 -5.32 7.67
CA MET A 266 11.85 -5.35 8.32
C MET A 266 11.94 -5.34 9.86
N PRO A 267 12.23 -4.18 10.48
CA PRO A 267 12.38 -4.07 11.94
C PRO A 267 11.14 -4.59 12.70
N GLU A 268 11.33 -5.04 13.94
CA GLU A 268 10.24 -5.51 14.81
C GLU A 268 10.36 -4.89 16.20
N LEU A 269 9.23 -4.47 16.77
CA LEU A 269 9.13 -3.96 18.13
C LEU A 269 8.04 -4.74 18.89
N ILE A 270 8.38 -5.22 20.09
CA ILE A 270 7.42 -5.84 21.02
C ILE A 270 7.55 -5.14 22.37
N VAL A 271 6.45 -4.56 22.85
CA VAL A 271 6.42 -3.80 24.10
C VAL A 271 5.19 -4.19 24.90
N ARG A 272 5.38 -4.44 26.20
CA ARG A 272 4.28 -4.46 27.18
C ARG A 272 4.12 -3.09 27.78
N CYS A 273 2.89 -2.69 28.07
CA CYS A 273 2.60 -1.40 28.67
C CYS A 273 1.34 -1.48 29.51
N ALA A 274 1.22 -0.57 30.48
CA ALA A 274 0.02 -0.45 31.31
C ALA A 274 -1.15 0.17 30.51
N ASP A 275 -0.85 1.11 29.61
CA ASP A 275 -1.84 1.81 28.79
C ASP A 275 -1.23 2.35 27.49
N ILE A 276 -2.10 2.68 26.53
CA ILE A 276 -1.74 3.20 25.20
C ILE A 276 -2.48 4.52 24.96
N LEU A 277 -1.72 5.60 24.78
CA LEU A 277 -2.25 6.92 24.45
C LEU A 277 -1.93 7.23 22.99
N VAL A 278 -2.91 7.75 22.26
CA VAL A 278 -2.77 8.12 20.84
C VAL A 278 -3.31 9.52 20.63
N GLU A 279 -2.53 10.36 19.96
CA GLU A 279 -2.72 11.81 19.94
C GLU A 279 -2.43 12.39 18.55
N VAL A 280 -2.99 13.58 18.31
CA VAL A 280 -2.59 14.48 17.21
C VAL A 280 -1.77 15.60 17.86
N GLU A 281 -0.50 15.71 17.48
CA GLU A 281 0.45 16.76 17.90
C GLU A 281 0.64 17.82 16.82
#